data_AF-A0A8T4WM22-F1
#
_entry.id   AF-A0A8T4WM22-F1
#
_cell.length_a   1.000
_cell.length_b   1.000
_cell.length_c   1.000
_cell.angle_alpha   90.00
_cell.angle_beta   90.00
_cell.angle_gamma   90.00
#
_symmetry.space_group_name_H-M   'P 1'
#
loop_
_entity.id
_entity.type
_entity.pdbx_description
1 polymer ?
#
loop_
_entity_poly.entity_id
_entity_poly.type
_entity_poly.pdbx_seq_one_letter_code
_entity_poly.pdbx_strand_id
1 'polypeptide(L)'
;MIIGLLVNPIAGMGGRVGLKGTDGVVDEALERGAEPVSPGRALDFLEAFREDLLSNSAYDIEVWTCPEKMGGNMMSEAGINHNTIDIDIPDDTSAKDTKRCVPKLYETGVQLLVFVGGDGTARDIL
;
A
#
# COMPACT_ATOMS: atom_id res chain seq x y z
N MET A 1 5.60 16.28 10.10
CA MET A 1 4.64 16.05 9.01
C MET A 1 4.20 14.60 9.07
N ILE A 2 2.91 14.34 8.85
CA ILE A 2 2.38 12.97 8.86
C ILE A 2 2.22 12.45 7.44
N ILE A 3 2.90 11.34 7.12
CA ILE A 3 2.82 10.65 5.84
C ILE A 3 2.00 9.37 6.03
N GLY A 4 1.04 9.14 5.15
CA GLY A 4 0.30 7.88 5.06
C GLY A 4 0.89 6.97 4.00
N LEU A 5 0.96 5.67 4.26
CA LEU A 5 1.25 4.64 3.26
C LEU A 5 0.03 3.73 3.07
N LEU A 6 -0.30 3.46 1.81
CA LEU A 6 -1.25 2.43 1.43
C LEU A 6 -0.68 1.55 0.31
N VAL A 7 -0.73 0.24 0.50
CA VAL A 7 -0.40 -0.72 -0.55
C VAL A 7 -1.66 -1.50 -0.90
N ASN A 8 -2.00 -1.56 -2.18
CA ASN A 8 -2.98 -2.51 -2.66
C ASN A 8 -2.25 -3.80 -3.04
N PRO A 9 -2.32 -4.88 -2.24
CA PRO A 9 -1.47 -6.06 -2.40
C PRO A 9 -1.72 -6.84 -3.70
N ILE A 10 -2.90 -6.69 -4.31
CA ILE A 10 -3.29 -7.39 -5.54
C ILE A 10 -3.10 -6.53 -6.81
N ALA A 11 -2.56 -5.32 -6.67
CA ALA A 11 -2.32 -4.44 -7.81
C ALA A 11 -1.20 -4.96 -8.72
N GLY A 12 -1.38 -4.75 -10.03
CA GLY A 12 -0.38 -5.10 -11.05
C GLY A 12 -0.44 -6.55 -11.55
N MET A 13 -1.25 -7.41 -10.94
CA MET A 13 -1.37 -8.82 -11.36
C MET A 13 -2.05 -8.96 -12.72
N GLY A 14 -3.19 -8.30 -12.95
CA GLY A 14 -3.96 -8.48 -14.19
C GLY A 14 -3.18 -8.12 -15.46
N GLY A 15 -2.42 -7.03 -15.45
CA GLY A 15 -1.63 -6.60 -16.61
C GLY A 15 -0.56 -7.62 -17.03
N ARG A 16 -0.01 -8.38 -16.08
CA ARG A 16 1.03 -9.41 -16.35
C ARG A 16 0.50 -10.60 -17.14
N VAL A 17 -0.81 -10.83 -17.10
CA VAL A 17 -1.50 -11.94 -17.77
C VAL A 17 -2.46 -11.46 -18.87
N GLY A 18 -2.30 -10.22 -19.33
CA GLY A 18 -3.07 -9.64 -20.43
C GLY A 18 -4.50 -9.21 -20.08
N LEU A 19 -4.82 -9.07 -18.78
CA LEU A 19 -6.09 -8.54 -18.31
C LEU A 19 -6.02 -7.02 -18.14
N LYS A 20 -7.16 -6.33 -18.24
CA LYS A 20 -7.23 -4.85 -18.12
C LYS A 20 -6.87 -4.32 -16.72
N GLY A 21 -6.80 -5.20 -15.73
CA GLY A 21 -6.51 -4.91 -14.33
C GLY A 21 -6.83 -6.14 -13.48
N THR A 22 -6.78 -6.00 -12.16
CA THR A 22 -7.13 -7.09 -11.23
C THR A 22 -8.54 -7.01 -10.67
N ASP A 23 -9.27 -5.93 -10.94
CA ASP A 23 -10.61 -5.70 -10.43
C ASP A 23 -11.57 -6.80 -10.91
N GLY A 24 -12.06 -7.63 -9.97
CA GLY A 24 -13.03 -8.70 -10.25
C GLY A 24 -12.47 -9.91 -10.99
N VAL A 25 -11.15 -9.98 -11.21
CA VAL A 25 -10.47 -11.03 -11.97
C VAL A 25 -9.20 -11.53 -11.27
N VAL A 26 -9.13 -11.38 -9.94
CA VAL A 26 -7.97 -11.82 -9.13
C VAL A 26 -7.73 -13.31 -9.31
N ASP A 27 -8.77 -14.12 -9.18
CA ASP A 27 -8.67 -15.59 -9.32
C ASP A 27 -8.18 -15.99 -10.71
N GLU A 28 -8.75 -15.38 -11.77
CA GLU A 28 -8.31 -15.61 -13.15
C GLU A 28 -6.85 -15.19 -13.36
N ALA A 29 -6.41 -14.10 -12.71
CA ALA A 29 -5.03 -13.66 -12.78
C ALA A 29 -4.08 -14.68 -12.12
N LEU A 30 -4.44 -15.19 -10.94
CA LEU A 30 -3.69 -16.23 -10.24
C LEU A 30 -3.64 -17.55 -11.04
N GLU A 31 -4.77 -17.98 -11.61
CA GLU A 31 -4.84 -19.17 -12.47
C GLU A 31 -3.92 -19.06 -13.70
N ARG A 32 -3.73 -17.84 -14.21
CA ARG A 32 -2.80 -17.54 -15.31
C ARG A 32 -1.36 -17.35 -14.86
N GLY A 33 -1.05 -17.60 -13.58
CA GLY A 33 0.29 -17.51 -13.01
C GLY A 33 0.73 -16.08 -12.68
N ALA A 34 -0.20 -15.14 -12.49
CA ALA A 34 0.16 -13.83 -11.95
C ALA A 34 0.57 -13.95 -10.48
N GLU A 35 1.58 -13.16 -10.09
CA GLU A 35 2.01 -13.02 -8.70
C GLU A 35 1.84 -11.55 -8.27
N PRO A 36 1.57 -11.28 -6.98
CA PRO A 36 1.52 -9.94 -6.41
C PRO A 36 2.79 -9.14 -6.72
N VAL A 37 2.63 -7.96 -7.35
CA VAL A 37 3.76 -7.11 -7.76
C VAL A 37 3.96 -5.93 -6.81
N SER A 38 2.87 -5.37 -6.29
CA SER A 38 2.90 -4.17 -5.46
C SER A 38 3.63 -4.31 -4.12
N PRO A 39 3.64 -5.47 -3.40
CA PRO A 39 4.40 -5.56 -2.17
C PRO A 39 5.91 -5.37 -2.39
N GLY A 40 6.47 -6.00 -3.42
CA GLY A 40 7.89 -5.82 -3.77
C GLY A 40 8.22 -4.37 -4.15
N ARG A 41 7.37 -3.73 -4.95
CA ARG A 41 7.54 -2.30 -5.29
C ARG A 41 7.44 -1.37 -4.08
N ALA A 42 6.62 -1.73 -3.09
CA ALA A 42 6.53 -0.97 -1.86
C ALA A 42 7.83 -1.10 -1.05
N LEU A 43 8.42 -2.29 -0.98
CA LEU A 43 9.73 -2.48 -0.34
C LEU A 43 10.82 -1.67 -1.05
N ASP A 44 10.91 -1.76 -2.39
CA ASP A 44 11.88 -0.98 -3.18
C ASP A 44 11.77 0.53 -2.87
N PHE A 45 10.53 1.05 -2.78
CA PHE A 45 10.27 2.44 -2.41
C PHE A 45 10.71 2.75 -0.98
N LEU A 46 10.37 1.88 -0.01
CA LEU A 46 10.65 2.10 1.40
C LEU A 46 12.15 2.05 1.72
N GLU A 47 12.90 1.20 1.02
CA GLU A 47 14.37 1.15 1.13
C GLU A 47 14.98 2.51 0.74
N ALA A 48 14.62 3.04 -0.44
CA ALA A 48 15.07 4.35 -0.89
C ALA A 48 14.58 5.48 0.04
N PHE A 49 13.31 5.42 0.47
CA PHE A 49 12.70 6.41 1.37
C PHE A 49 13.43 6.50 2.72
N ARG A 50 13.85 5.35 3.27
CA ARG A 50 14.59 5.27 4.54
C ARG A 50 15.98 5.91 4.43
N GLU A 51 16.69 5.65 3.33
CA GLU A 51 18.02 6.19 3.10
C GLU A 51 18.01 7.73 2.96
N ASP A 52 17.07 8.27 2.19
CA ASP A 52 17.07 9.70 1.83
C ASP A 52 16.37 10.61 2.86
N LEU A 53 15.18 10.23 3.35
CA LEU A 53 14.34 11.13 4.15
C LEU A 53 14.42 10.87 5.65
N LEU A 54 14.34 9.61 6.08
CA LEU A 54 14.29 9.30 7.52
C LEU A 54 15.64 9.40 8.21
N SER A 55 16.74 9.27 7.46
CA SER A 55 18.10 9.44 7.99
C SER A 55 18.48 10.91 8.19
N ASN A 56 17.67 11.85 7.68
CA ASN A 56 17.92 13.27 7.81
C ASN A 56 17.12 13.88 8.98
N SER A 57 17.81 14.12 10.11
CA SER A 57 17.23 14.68 11.33
C SER A 57 16.66 16.10 11.20
N ALA A 58 16.81 16.74 10.03
CA ALA A 58 16.17 18.02 9.73
C ALA A 58 14.64 17.90 9.54
N TYR A 59 14.12 16.70 9.31
CA TYR A 59 12.69 16.46 9.11
C TYR A 59 12.09 15.65 10.25
N ASP A 60 11.04 16.20 10.87
CA ASP A 60 10.19 15.47 11.81
C ASP A 60 9.07 14.78 11.01
N ILE A 61 9.28 13.49 10.68
CA ILE A 61 8.37 12.69 9.86
C ILE A 61 7.76 11.58 10.72
N GLU A 62 6.45 11.56 10.78
CA GLU A 62 5.67 10.46 11.35
C GLU A 62 4.99 9.70 10.22
N VAL A 63 5.02 8.37 10.27
CA VAL A 63 4.42 7.52 9.24
C VAL A 63 3.26 6.72 9.82
N TRP A 64 2.12 6.78 9.13
CA TRP A 64 0.95 5.94 9.38
C TRP A 64 0.71 5.01 8.19
N THR A 65 0.26 3.79 8.44
CA THR A 65 -0.01 2.80 7.39
C THR A 65 -1.23 1.94 7.71
N CYS A 66 -1.69 1.21 6.70
CA CYS A 66 -2.73 0.19 6.87
C CYS A 66 -2.13 -1.10 7.43
N PRO A 67 -2.89 -1.92 8.17
CA PRO A 67 -2.38 -3.16 8.73
C PRO A 67 -1.92 -4.17 7.68
N GLU A 68 -1.06 -5.08 8.12
CA GLU A 68 -0.70 -6.30 7.41
C GLU A 68 -0.23 -6.04 5.96
N LYS A 69 -0.73 -6.83 5.00
CA LYS A 69 -0.41 -6.74 3.57
C LYS A 69 -0.80 -5.43 2.89
N MET A 70 -1.58 -4.57 3.56
CA MET A 70 -1.92 -3.26 3.01
C MET A 70 -0.89 -2.18 3.36
N GLY A 71 0.21 -2.53 4.02
CA GLY A 71 1.37 -1.66 4.19
C GLY A 71 2.22 -1.98 5.43
N GLY A 72 1.59 -2.40 6.52
CA GLY A 72 2.25 -2.70 7.80
C GLY A 72 3.35 -3.75 7.72
N ASN A 73 3.14 -4.81 6.92
CA ASN A 73 4.16 -5.84 6.71
C ASN A 73 5.41 -5.24 6.05
N MET A 74 5.23 -4.45 4.98
CA MET A 74 6.34 -3.84 4.25
C MET A 74 7.07 -2.78 5.07
N MET A 75 6.35 -2.01 5.90
CA MET A 75 6.98 -1.06 6.83
C MET A 75 7.83 -1.78 7.89
N SER A 76 7.32 -2.89 8.43
CA SER A 76 8.04 -3.72 9.40
C SER A 76 9.28 -4.37 8.79
N GLU A 77 9.15 -4.92 7.58
CA GLU A 77 10.24 -5.54 6.84
C GLU A 77 11.34 -4.53 6.46
N ALA A 78 10.95 -3.31 6.04
CA ALA A 78 11.89 -2.22 5.78
C ALA A 78 12.53 -1.63 7.06
N GLY A 79 12.07 -2.06 8.26
CA GLY A 79 12.58 -1.57 9.54
C GLY A 79 12.26 -0.09 9.80
N ILE A 80 11.15 0.40 9.27
CA ILE A 80 10.71 1.79 9.44
C ILE A 80 9.72 1.88 10.60
N ASN A 81 10.00 2.76 11.57
CA ASN A 81 9.06 3.05 12.65
C ASN A 81 7.79 3.67 12.10
N HIS A 82 6.64 3.12 12.49
CA HIS A 82 5.34 3.53 11.98
C HIS A 82 4.22 3.26 12.98
N ASN A 83 3.13 3.99 12.79
CA ASN A 83 1.85 3.71 13.42
C ASN A 83 0.94 2.99 12.40
N THR A 84 0.05 2.15 12.92
CA THR A 84 -0.92 1.42 12.09
C THR A 84 -2.32 1.84 12.51
N ILE A 85 -3.20 2.11 11.52
CA ILE A 85 -4.60 2.40 11.80
C ILE A 85 -5.32 1.16 12.34
N ASP A 86 -6.27 1.38 13.24
CA ASP A 86 -7.07 0.30 13.83
C ASP A 86 -8.22 -0.09 12.89
N ILE A 87 -7.99 -1.12 12.08
CA ILE A 87 -8.97 -1.70 11.15
C ILE A 87 -8.65 -3.16 10.85
N ASP A 88 -9.67 -4.01 10.72
CA ASP A 88 -9.48 -5.40 10.26
C ASP A 88 -9.35 -5.48 8.73
N ILE A 89 -8.30 -6.18 8.28
CA ILE A 89 -8.01 -6.47 6.87
C ILE A 89 -8.31 -7.93 6.57
N PRO A 90 -9.18 -8.25 5.59
CA PRO A 90 -9.48 -9.63 5.23
C PRO A 90 -8.29 -10.31 4.52
N ASP A 91 -8.30 -11.66 4.48
CA ASP A 91 -7.35 -12.45 3.70
C ASP A 91 -7.40 -12.10 2.20
N ASP A 92 -8.60 -12.01 1.65
CA ASP A 92 -8.84 -11.61 0.27
C ASP A 92 -9.22 -10.13 0.19
N THR A 93 -8.23 -9.29 -0.09
CA THR A 93 -8.43 -7.84 -0.19
C THR A 93 -9.07 -7.44 -1.51
N SER A 94 -9.83 -6.35 -1.48
CA SER A 94 -10.46 -5.76 -2.65
C SER A 94 -10.35 -4.23 -2.65
N ALA A 95 -10.85 -3.60 -3.71
CA ALA A 95 -11.04 -2.15 -3.78
C ALA A 95 -11.83 -1.56 -2.59
N LYS A 96 -12.69 -2.36 -1.94
CA LYS A 96 -13.42 -1.93 -0.74
C LYS A 96 -12.49 -1.66 0.43
N ASP A 97 -11.43 -2.45 0.56
CA ASP A 97 -10.49 -2.31 1.67
C ASP A 97 -9.61 -1.08 1.48
N THR A 98 -9.19 -0.78 0.24
CA THR A 98 -8.59 0.53 -0.09
C THR A 98 -9.51 1.68 0.35
N LYS A 99 -10.79 1.63 -0.02
CA LYS A 99 -11.78 2.67 0.33
C LYS A 99 -12.10 2.77 1.81
N ARG A 100 -11.87 1.71 2.59
CA ARG A 100 -12.01 1.71 4.06
C ARG A 100 -10.77 2.27 4.75
N CYS A 101 -9.59 1.92 4.25
CA CYS A 101 -8.31 2.34 4.81
C CYS A 101 -8.01 3.82 4.59
N VAL A 102 -8.32 4.36 3.41
CA VAL A 102 -8.00 5.74 3.06
C VAL A 102 -8.62 6.77 4.05
N PRO A 103 -9.93 6.74 4.36
CA PRO A 103 -10.52 7.63 5.35
C PRO A 103 -9.90 7.48 6.74
N LYS A 104 -9.59 6.24 7.15
CA LYS A 104 -8.95 5.96 8.45
C LYS A 104 -7.55 6.55 8.54
N LEU A 105 -6.77 6.52 7.46
CA LEU A 105 -5.49 7.23 7.37
C LEU A 105 -5.68 8.75 7.44
N TYR A 106 -6.70 9.30 6.78
CA TYR A 106 -6.99 10.74 6.89
C TYR A 106 -7.37 11.16 8.31
N GLU A 107 -8.10 10.33 9.06
CA GLU A 107 -8.46 10.58 10.45
C GLU A 107 -7.24 10.74 11.38
N THR A 108 -6.07 10.20 11.01
CA THR A 108 -4.81 10.35 11.79
C THR A 108 -4.09 11.67 11.52
N GLY A 109 -4.58 12.49 10.60
CA GLY A 109 -3.96 13.76 10.22
C GLY A 109 -2.92 13.63 9.10
N VAL A 110 -2.94 12.53 8.34
CA VAL A 110 -2.09 12.36 7.13
C VAL A 110 -2.20 13.57 6.20
N GLN A 111 -1.05 14.16 5.90
CA GLN A 111 -0.91 15.34 5.03
C GLN A 111 -0.44 14.97 3.62
N LEU A 112 0.27 13.85 3.50
CA LEU A 112 0.75 13.28 2.26
C LEU A 112 0.44 11.78 2.25
N LEU A 113 -0.36 11.32 1.30
CA LEU A 113 -0.61 9.90 1.09
C LEU A 113 0.30 9.38 -0.02
N VAL A 114 1.16 8.43 0.32
CA VAL A 114 1.90 7.61 -0.63
C VAL A 114 1.10 6.32 -0.84
N PHE A 115 0.89 5.93 -2.10
CA PHE A 115 0.27 4.65 -2.39
C PHE A 115 1.06 3.85 -3.41
N VAL A 116 1.01 2.52 -3.25
CA VAL A 116 1.59 1.57 -4.20
C VAL A 116 0.46 0.72 -4.76
N GLY A 117 0.12 0.99 -6.02
CA GLY A 117 -0.99 0.36 -6.71
C GLY A 117 -0.99 0.70 -8.20
N GLY A 118 -2.09 0.38 -8.88
CA GLY A 118 -2.33 0.78 -10.28
C GLY A 118 -3.38 1.88 -10.40
N ASP A 119 -3.78 2.21 -11.64
CA ASP A 119 -4.79 3.25 -11.92
C ASP A 119 -6.10 3.03 -11.17
N GLY A 120 -6.54 1.78 -11.02
CA GLY A 120 -7.72 1.43 -10.22
C GLY A 120 -7.57 1.82 -8.75
N THR A 121 -6.38 1.62 -8.17
CA THR A 121 -6.07 2.04 -6.80
C THR A 121 -6.07 3.55 -6.67
N ALA A 122 -5.48 4.26 -7.64
CA ALA A 122 -5.49 5.72 -7.67
C ALA A 122 -6.94 6.26 -7.72
N ARG A 123 -7.81 5.64 -8.53
CA ARG A 123 -9.24 5.98 -8.57
C ARG A 123 -9.95 5.71 -7.24
N ASP A 124 -9.61 4.63 -6.56
CA ASP A 124 -10.26 4.22 -5.30
C ASP A 124 -9.81 5.07 -4.09
N ILE A 125 -8.70 5.80 -4.21
CA ILE A 125 -8.20 6.76 -3.21
C ILE A 125 -8.91 8.12 -3.31
N LEU A 126 -9.37 8.52 -4.50
CA LEU A 126 -10.08 9.78 -4.75
C LEU A 126 -11.52 9.73 -4.24
#